data_AF-A0A7X9DNB2-F1
#
_entry.id   AF-A0A7X9DNB2-F1
#
_cell.length_a   1.000
_cell.length_b   1.000
_cell.length_c   1.000
_cell.angle_alpha   90.00
_cell.angle_beta   90.00
_cell.angle_gamma   90.00
#
_symmetry.space_group_name_H-M   'P 1'
#
loop_
_entity.id
_entity.type
_entity.pdbx_description
1 polymer ?
#
loop_
_entity_poly.entity_id
_entity_poly.type
_entity_poly.pdbx_seq_one_letter_code
_entity_poly.pdbx_strand_id
1 'polypeptide(L)'
;MDTSWFTSDQNYNLILAAEKGDSASVAFLVGRKADVNAETWEGVTPLIYASQNGYLPVVKILVEAGANLNHRADDGGTALSAAIKFNHGHIADYLLLHGADPDIPDSYGVTPLMYAAAYNLHEMADILLYYGAHVSLKDNYGNAALHVAALVGSLETASLLAEIKDSIDIKDNQGFTPLMTAASMGDSAMCALLLIKGASLAALNNKGYDPLSVALINGQFHLVTMFVEHGSDVNQWISVSRKTIDLVPRHSAVWEYLYAAGARPAFLPSFGFFSTGAGFAVNSNDILPAVFLGVKDRRYGLELQTALYLRPWLLPVLTEPRDNITYQFNERRFIWTGTVGKNFNIVRKPVYTAGIFVSAGMGYTWGWYAGVSRKPLNKYFVNYSAGIVVKKRNWEVKGGYSYLPVPVQTIAPARLEVAARYFFSLASEKKSRRIIPWLYD
;
A
#
# COMPACT_ATOMS: atom_id res chain seq x y z
N MET A 1 -46.12 -32.63 34.44
CA MET A 1 -45.57 -31.29 34.18
C MET A 1 -46.72 -30.31 34.23
N ASP A 2 -46.63 -29.30 35.07
CA ASP A 2 -47.63 -28.24 35.16
C ASP A 2 -47.59 -27.39 33.87
N THR A 3 -48.70 -27.38 33.13
CA THR A 3 -48.84 -26.73 31.82
C THR A 3 -49.53 -25.36 31.92
N SER A 4 -49.66 -24.81 33.13
CA SER A 4 -50.38 -23.55 33.38
C SER A 4 -49.67 -22.29 32.84
N TRP A 5 -48.39 -22.36 32.46
CA TRP A 5 -47.65 -21.26 31.80
C TRP A 5 -47.77 -21.24 30.27
N PHE A 6 -48.49 -22.20 29.66
CA PHE A 6 -48.62 -22.33 28.19
C PHE A 6 -49.59 -21.32 27.52
N THR A 7 -50.07 -20.28 28.21
CA THR A 7 -51.32 -19.60 27.83
C THR A 7 -51.23 -18.21 27.22
N SER A 8 -50.08 -17.72 26.73
CA SER A 8 -50.09 -16.43 25.99
C SER A 8 -49.56 -16.45 24.56
N ASP A 9 -48.73 -17.40 24.14
CA ASP A 9 -48.38 -17.51 22.71
C ASP A 9 -47.90 -18.92 22.34
N GLN A 10 -48.72 -19.68 21.58
CA GLN A 10 -48.33 -21.02 21.12
C GLN A 10 -47.04 -21.00 20.29
N ASN A 11 -46.80 -19.88 19.62
CA ASN A 11 -45.62 -19.58 18.83
C ASN A 11 -44.36 -19.50 19.69
N TYR A 12 -44.42 -18.76 20.80
CA TYR A 12 -43.30 -18.67 21.75
C TYR A 12 -42.99 -20.03 22.40
N ASN A 13 -44.03 -20.81 22.71
CA ASN A 13 -43.85 -22.16 23.27
C ASN A 13 -43.18 -23.12 22.28
N LEU A 14 -43.44 -22.98 20.97
CA LEU A 14 -42.79 -23.78 19.93
C LEU A 14 -41.30 -23.42 19.83
N ILE A 15 -40.97 -22.13 19.86
CA ILE A 15 -39.59 -21.64 19.87
C ILE A 15 -38.82 -22.23 21.07
N LEU A 16 -39.39 -22.13 22.27
CA LEU A 16 -38.76 -22.67 23.49
C LEU A 16 -38.60 -24.20 23.42
N ALA A 17 -39.61 -24.93 22.93
CA ALA A 17 -39.53 -26.38 22.78
C ALA A 17 -38.44 -26.79 21.80
N ALA A 18 -38.27 -26.05 20.70
CA ALA A 18 -37.21 -26.27 19.73
C ALA A 18 -35.82 -25.91 20.29
N GLU A 19 -35.71 -24.84 21.07
CA GLU A 19 -34.49 -24.42 21.78
C GLU A 19 -34.03 -25.47 22.80
N LYS A 20 -34.96 -26.19 23.45
CA LYS A 20 -34.64 -27.27 24.42
C LYS A 20 -34.54 -28.66 23.80
N GLY A 21 -34.85 -28.82 22.52
CA GLY A 21 -34.78 -30.12 21.83
C GLY A 21 -35.93 -31.08 22.18
N ASP A 22 -37.04 -30.58 22.73
CA ASP A 22 -38.19 -31.41 23.08
C ASP A 22 -39.05 -31.73 21.84
N SER A 23 -38.62 -32.75 21.11
CA SER A 23 -39.30 -33.24 19.90
C SER A 23 -40.77 -33.64 20.13
N ALA A 24 -41.14 -34.12 21.32
CA ALA A 24 -42.52 -34.51 21.63
C ALA A 24 -43.42 -33.27 21.76
N SER A 25 -42.95 -32.25 22.48
CA SER A 25 -43.66 -30.97 22.59
C SER A 25 -43.74 -30.25 21.25
N VAL A 26 -42.67 -30.27 20.45
CA VAL A 26 -42.67 -29.70 19.09
C VAL A 26 -43.71 -30.39 18.21
N ALA A 27 -43.71 -31.73 18.13
CA ALA A 27 -44.69 -32.47 17.34
C ALA A 27 -46.13 -32.18 17.79
N PHE A 28 -46.37 -32.07 19.09
CA PHE A 28 -47.68 -31.76 19.65
C PHE A 28 -48.15 -30.34 19.28
N LEU A 29 -47.27 -29.34 19.38
CA LEU A 29 -47.57 -27.94 19.05
C LEU A 29 -47.80 -27.76 17.55
N VAL A 30 -46.99 -28.40 16.70
CA VAL A 30 -47.18 -28.43 15.25
C VAL A 30 -48.52 -29.08 14.89
N GLY A 31 -48.88 -30.19 15.54
CA GLY A 31 -50.19 -30.84 15.37
C GLY A 31 -51.39 -29.96 15.76
N ARG A 32 -51.16 -28.95 16.63
CA ARG A 32 -52.16 -27.94 17.00
C ARG A 32 -52.17 -26.72 16.09
N LYS A 33 -51.44 -26.75 14.97
CA LYS A 33 -51.30 -25.63 14.00
C LYS A 33 -50.62 -24.40 14.61
N ALA A 34 -49.66 -24.59 15.52
CA ALA A 34 -48.73 -23.52 15.87
C ALA A 34 -47.98 -23.04 14.62
N ASP A 35 -47.65 -21.76 14.55
CA ASP A 35 -46.90 -21.21 13.43
C ASP A 35 -45.45 -21.69 13.48
N VAL A 36 -45.08 -22.56 12.53
CA VAL A 36 -43.72 -23.11 12.41
C VAL A 36 -42.66 -22.07 12.07
N ASN A 37 -43.10 -20.94 11.51
CA ASN A 37 -42.26 -19.80 11.15
C ASN A 37 -42.41 -18.64 12.14
N ALA A 38 -42.89 -18.92 13.36
CA ALA A 38 -42.84 -17.95 14.44
C ALA A 38 -41.43 -17.42 14.66
N GLU A 39 -41.31 -16.14 14.98
CA GLU A 39 -40.02 -15.46 15.14
C GLU A 39 -39.91 -14.84 16.53
N THR A 40 -38.69 -14.83 17.08
CA THR A 40 -38.36 -13.97 18.23
C THR A 40 -38.22 -12.51 17.81
N TRP A 41 -37.98 -11.63 18.77
CA TRP A 41 -37.68 -10.22 18.51
C TRP A 41 -36.36 -9.99 17.75
N GLU A 42 -35.51 -11.02 17.61
CA GLU A 42 -34.28 -11.03 16.79
C GLU A 42 -34.49 -11.73 15.44
N GLY A 43 -35.73 -12.05 15.08
CA GLY A 43 -36.06 -12.78 13.84
C GLY A 43 -35.69 -14.26 13.87
N VAL A 44 -35.39 -14.85 15.04
CA VAL A 44 -34.94 -16.25 15.16
C VAL A 44 -36.14 -17.20 15.17
N THR A 45 -36.16 -18.18 14.26
CA THR A 45 -37.24 -19.19 14.17
C THR A 45 -36.92 -20.45 14.97
N PRO A 46 -37.93 -21.30 15.28
CA PRO A 46 -37.71 -22.62 15.89
C PRO A 46 -36.68 -23.46 15.12
N LEU A 47 -36.68 -23.37 13.78
CA LEU A 47 -35.76 -24.10 12.93
C LEU A 47 -34.31 -23.66 13.13
N ILE A 48 -34.06 -22.35 13.29
CA ILE A 48 -32.72 -21.82 13.56
C ILE A 48 -32.22 -22.31 14.92
N TYR A 49 -33.03 -22.24 15.98
CA TYR A 49 -32.64 -22.75 17.31
C TYR A 49 -32.36 -24.26 17.30
N ALA A 50 -33.22 -25.05 16.66
CA ALA A 50 -33.03 -26.49 16.56
C ALA A 50 -31.74 -26.84 15.79
N SER A 51 -31.44 -26.08 14.73
CA SER A 51 -30.24 -26.27 13.91
C SER A 51 -28.97 -25.83 14.63
N GLN A 52 -29.02 -24.74 15.38
CA GLN A 52 -27.93 -24.24 16.23
C GLN A 52 -27.56 -25.22 17.34
N ASN A 53 -28.54 -25.85 17.97
CA ASN A 53 -28.31 -26.75 19.11
C ASN A 53 -28.13 -28.22 18.74
N GLY A 54 -28.18 -28.58 17.46
CA GLY A 54 -27.91 -29.95 17.01
C GLY A 54 -29.09 -30.92 17.13
N TYR A 55 -30.33 -30.43 17.23
CA TYR A 55 -31.50 -31.27 17.45
C TYR A 55 -32.13 -31.76 16.14
N LEU A 56 -31.48 -32.71 15.46
CA LEU A 56 -31.95 -33.29 14.19
C LEU A 56 -33.43 -33.77 14.23
N PRO A 57 -33.94 -34.46 15.27
CA PRO A 57 -35.34 -34.87 15.31
C PRO A 57 -36.31 -33.68 15.27
N VAL A 58 -35.98 -32.58 15.94
CA VAL A 58 -36.78 -31.35 15.92
C VAL A 58 -36.71 -30.70 14.54
N VAL A 59 -35.52 -30.62 13.94
CA VAL A 59 -35.34 -30.10 12.58
C VAL A 59 -36.23 -30.87 11.60
N LYS A 60 -36.22 -32.21 11.63
CA LYS A 60 -37.06 -33.04 10.75
C LYS A 60 -38.54 -32.70 10.87
N ILE A 61 -39.06 -32.62 12.10
CA ILE A 61 -40.47 -32.28 12.35
C ILE A 61 -40.81 -30.89 11.77
N LEU A 62 -39.95 -29.90 12.00
CA LEU A 62 -40.18 -28.53 11.53
C LEU A 62 -40.12 -28.43 10.00
N VAL A 63 -39.18 -29.11 9.36
CA VAL A 63 -39.04 -29.15 7.89
C VAL A 63 -40.25 -29.85 7.26
N GLU A 64 -40.68 -31.00 7.78
CA GLU A 64 -41.88 -31.72 7.32
C GLU A 64 -43.17 -30.89 7.52
N ALA A 65 -43.18 -30.01 8.51
CA ALA A 65 -44.28 -29.10 8.79
C ALA A 65 -44.28 -27.81 7.95
N GLY A 66 -43.31 -27.65 7.04
CA GLY A 66 -43.25 -26.52 6.11
C GLY A 66 -42.53 -25.28 6.66
N ALA A 67 -41.57 -25.45 7.58
CA ALA A 67 -40.70 -24.36 8.00
C ALA A 67 -39.92 -23.76 6.81
N ASN A 68 -39.77 -22.44 6.78
CA ASN A 68 -38.99 -21.73 5.78
C ASN A 68 -37.49 -21.92 6.03
N LEU A 69 -36.86 -22.79 5.23
CA LEU A 69 -35.43 -23.11 5.36
C LEU A 69 -34.50 -21.91 5.11
N ASN A 70 -34.98 -20.95 4.32
CA ASN A 70 -34.24 -19.78 3.85
C ASN A 70 -34.59 -18.52 4.66
N HIS A 71 -35.28 -18.68 5.79
CA HIS A 71 -35.55 -17.58 6.71
C HIS A 71 -34.24 -16.99 7.23
N ARG A 72 -34.22 -15.66 7.36
CA ARG A 72 -33.06 -14.89 7.81
C ARG A 72 -33.42 -14.21 9.13
N ALA A 73 -32.66 -14.51 10.18
CA ALA A 73 -32.70 -13.73 11.41
C ALA A 73 -32.16 -12.31 11.17
N ASP A 74 -32.25 -11.43 12.16
CA ASP A 74 -31.84 -10.02 12.05
C ASP A 74 -30.35 -9.86 11.74
N ASP A 75 -29.51 -10.80 12.19
CA ASP A 75 -28.08 -10.86 11.85
C ASP A 75 -27.82 -11.38 10.42
N GLY A 76 -28.87 -11.76 9.69
CA GLY A 76 -28.86 -12.37 8.37
C GLY A 76 -28.64 -13.88 8.36
N GLY A 77 -28.47 -14.51 9.53
CA GLY A 77 -28.22 -15.93 9.66
C GLY A 77 -29.44 -16.80 9.31
N THR A 78 -29.17 -17.90 8.62
CA THR A 78 -30.14 -18.96 8.29
C THR A 78 -29.93 -20.20 9.17
N ALA A 79 -30.90 -21.11 9.18
CA ALA A 79 -30.78 -22.40 9.85
C ALA A 79 -29.55 -23.20 9.38
N LEU A 80 -29.25 -23.15 8.07
CA LEU A 80 -28.06 -23.77 7.49
C LEU A 80 -26.77 -23.15 8.03
N SER A 81 -26.68 -21.82 8.05
CA SER A 81 -25.49 -21.12 8.57
C SER A 81 -25.27 -21.41 10.07
N ALA A 82 -26.35 -21.53 10.85
CA ALA A 82 -26.29 -21.93 12.25
C ALA A 82 -25.76 -23.36 12.41
N ALA A 83 -26.30 -24.32 11.65
CA ALA A 83 -25.81 -25.70 11.67
C ALA A 83 -24.30 -25.78 11.36
N ILE A 84 -23.79 -24.97 10.43
CA ILE A 84 -22.36 -24.94 10.09
C ILE A 84 -21.52 -24.31 11.19
N LYS A 85 -21.93 -23.13 11.71
CA LYS A 85 -21.23 -22.43 12.81
C LYS A 85 -21.01 -23.32 14.04
N PHE A 86 -21.99 -24.17 14.35
CA PHE A 86 -21.95 -25.07 15.49
C PHE A 86 -21.53 -26.51 15.14
N ASN A 87 -21.04 -26.73 13.90
CA ASN A 87 -20.49 -28.00 13.43
C ASN A 87 -21.49 -29.19 13.47
N HIS A 88 -22.71 -28.96 13.02
CA HIS A 88 -23.77 -29.97 12.90
C HIS A 88 -23.94 -30.44 11.45
N GLY A 89 -22.92 -31.16 10.94
CA GLY A 89 -22.85 -31.73 9.58
C GLY A 89 -24.13 -32.39 9.07
N HIS A 90 -24.67 -33.29 9.89
CA HIS A 90 -25.88 -34.06 9.61
C HIS A 90 -27.15 -33.20 9.50
N ILE A 91 -27.22 -32.04 10.17
CA ILE A 91 -28.33 -31.10 10.01
C ILE A 91 -28.17 -30.31 8.73
N ALA A 92 -26.96 -29.82 8.43
CA ALA A 92 -26.74 -29.08 7.19
C ALA A 92 -27.02 -29.94 5.95
N ASP A 93 -26.56 -31.18 5.91
CA ASP A 93 -26.88 -32.12 4.82
C ASP A 93 -28.39 -32.33 4.69
N TYR A 94 -29.10 -32.51 5.81
CA TYR A 94 -30.56 -32.65 5.79
C TYR A 94 -31.28 -31.39 5.28
N LEU A 95 -30.83 -30.20 5.68
CA LEU A 95 -31.40 -28.93 5.23
C LEU A 95 -31.16 -28.71 3.72
N LEU A 96 -29.95 -28.98 3.23
CA LEU A 96 -29.58 -28.87 1.83
C LEU A 96 -30.36 -29.86 0.96
N LEU A 97 -30.49 -31.11 1.41
CA LEU A 97 -31.30 -32.14 0.75
C LEU A 97 -32.77 -31.71 0.57
N HIS A 98 -33.29 -30.90 1.49
CA HIS A 98 -34.65 -30.36 1.44
C HIS A 98 -34.78 -28.97 0.80
N GLY A 99 -33.73 -28.49 0.13
CA GLY A 99 -33.78 -27.27 -0.67
C GLY A 99 -33.44 -25.98 0.07
N ALA A 100 -32.72 -26.06 1.18
CA ALA A 100 -32.07 -24.88 1.74
C ALA A 100 -31.05 -24.32 0.74
N ASP A 101 -31.04 -23.01 0.56
CA ASP A 101 -30.12 -22.32 -0.34
C ASP A 101 -28.73 -22.22 0.32
N PRO A 102 -27.67 -22.79 -0.29
CA PRO A 102 -26.32 -22.81 0.28
C PRO A 102 -25.61 -21.45 0.26
N ASP A 103 -26.16 -20.44 -0.42
CA ASP A 103 -25.45 -19.20 -0.73
C ASP A 103 -25.98 -17.98 0.01
N ILE A 104 -27.02 -18.13 0.85
CA ILE A 104 -27.62 -17.01 1.58
C ILE A 104 -26.59 -16.43 2.57
N PRO A 105 -26.11 -15.18 2.36
CA PRO A 105 -25.09 -14.59 3.22
C PRO A 105 -25.69 -13.93 4.45
N ASP A 106 -24.94 -13.81 5.54
CA ASP A 106 -25.37 -13.02 6.70
C ASP A 106 -25.32 -11.49 6.44
N SER A 107 -25.56 -10.68 7.48
CA SER A 107 -25.47 -9.21 7.41
C SER A 107 -24.07 -8.66 7.06
N TYR A 108 -23.02 -9.46 7.24
CA TYR A 108 -21.65 -9.14 6.86
C TYR A 108 -21.26 -9.65 5.47
N GLY A 109 -22.19 -10.29 4.75
CA GLY A 109 -21.92 -10.90 3.46
C GLY A 109 -21.28 -12.30 3.57
N VAL A 110 -21.17 -12.86 4.78
CA VAL A 110 -20.50 -14.15 5.02
C VAL A 110 -21.43 -15.28 4.63
N THR A 111 -21.02 -16.10 3.67
CA THR A 111 -21.78 -17.26 3.21
C THR A 111 -21.55 -18.50 4.08
N PRO A 112 -22.45 -19.50 4.04
CA PRO A 112 -22.25 -20.82 4.64
C PRO A 112 -20.86 -21.44 4.33
N LEU A 113 -20.39 -21.31 3.08
CA LEU A 113 -19.08 -21.83 2.68
C LEU A 113 -17.91 -21.07 3.33
N MET A 114 -18.05 -19.76 3.54
CA MET A 114 -17.04 -18.97 4.28
C MET A 114 -16.99 -19.37 5.76
N TYR A 115 -18.12 -19.72 6.38
CA TYR A 115 -18.13 -20.28 7.73
C TYR A 115 -17.41 -21.62 7.79
N ALA A 116 -17.66 -22.52 6.83
CA ALA A 116 -16.94 -23.79 6.74
C ALA A 116 -15.41 -23.56 6.60
N ALA A 117 -15.00 -22.59 5.78
CA ALA A 117 -13.60 -22.18 5.64
C ALA A 117 -13.01 -21.59 6.94
N ALA A 118 -13.75 -20.74 7.66
CA ALA A 118 -13.29 -20.12 8.91
C ALA A 118 -13.06 -21.14 10.03
N TYR A 119 -13.90 -22.18 10.11
CA TYR A 119 -13.82 -23.22 11.14
C TYR A 119 -13.06 -24.49 10.68
N ASN A 120 -12.46 -24.46 9.48
CA ASN A 120 -11.75 -25.58 8.87
C ASN A 120 -12.59 -26.88 8.75
N LEU A 121 -13.88 -26.73 8.43
CA LEU A 121 -14.84 -27.83 8.29
C LEU A 121 -14.85 -28.34 6.85
N HIS A 122 -13.80 -29.07 6.45
CA HIS A 122 -13.61 -29.55 5.08
C HIS A 122 -14.74 -30.47 4.58
N GLU A 123 -15.24 -31.39 5.42
CA GLU A 123 -16.41 -32.22 5.09
C GLU A 123 -17.66 -31.38 4.81
N MET A 124 -17.85 -30.30 5.58
CA MET A 124 -18.99 -29.40 5.41
C MET A 124 -18.86 -28.55 4.14
N ALA A 125 -17.63 -28.11 3.83
CA ALA A 125 -17.34 -27.43 2.58
C ALA A 125 -17.61 -28.35 1.37
N ASP A 126 -17.23 -29.63 1.44
CA ASP A 126 -17.53 -30.62 0.40
C ASP A 126 -19.04 -30.80 0.20
N ILE A 127 -19.81 -30.94 1.29
CA ILE A 127 -21.27 -31.02 1.22
C ILE A 127 -21.86 -29.77 0.55
N LEU A 128 -21.45 -28.58 0.97
CA LEU A 128 -21.93 -27.32 0.39
C LEU A 128 -21.63 -27.22 -1.11
N LEU A 129 -20.41 -27.58 -1.51
CA LEU A 129 -20.00 -27.59 -2.92
C LEU A 129 -20.78 -28.62 -3.73
N TYR A 130 -21.07 -29.79 -3.16
CA TYR A 130 -21.89 -30.83 -3.79
C TYR A 130 -23.31 -30.34 -4.08
N TYR A 131 -23.90 -29.56 -3.17
CA TYR A 131 -25.22 -28.94 -3.35
C TYR A 131 -25.19 -27.59 -4.11
N GLY A 132 -24.05 -27.21 -4.69
CA GLY A 132 -23.94 -26.08 -5.63
C GLY A 132 -23.60 -24.73 -5.02
N ALA A 133 -22.99 -24.69 -3.83
CA ALA A 133 -22.49 -23.45 -3.24
C ALA A 133 -21.48 -22.74 -4.15
N HIS A 134 -21.62 -21.42 -4.29
CA HIS A 134 -20.77 -20.61 -5.16
C HIS A 134 -19.49 -20.17 -4.43
N VAL A 135 -18.33 -20.65 -4.90
CA VAL A 135 -17.01 -20.29 -4.33
C VAL A 135 -16.60 -18.84 -4.52
N SER A 136 -17.20 -18.15 -5.50
CA SER A 136 -16.83 -16.80 -5.92
C SER A 136 -17.59 -15.69 -5.20
N LEU A 137 -18.56 -16.05 -4.35
CA LEU A 137 -19.26 -15.09 -3.50
C LEU A 137 -18.30 -14.44 -2.53
N LYS A 138 -18.59 -13.19 -2.18
CA LYS A 138 -17.71 -12.32 -1.42
C LYS A 138 -18.43 -11.66 -0.26
N ASP A 139 -17.74 -11.57 0.87
CA ASP A 139 -18.19 -10.80 2.02
C ASP A 139 -18.11 -9.28 1.76
N ASN A 140 -18.53 -8.48 2.73
CA ASN A 140 -18.49 -7.02 2.64
C ASN A 140 -17.06 -6.45 2.47
N TYR A 141 -16.02 -7.23 2.76
CA TYR A 141 -14.61 -6.87 2.55
C TYR A 141 -14.07 -7.38 1.20
N GLY A 142 -14.86 -8.13 0.45
CA GLY A 142 -14.49 -8.72 -0.82
C GLY A 142 -13.83 -10.10 -0.71
N ASN A 143 -13.70 -10.65 0.50
CA ASN A 143 -13.10 -11.96 0.73
C ASN A 143 -14.03 -13.06 0.24
N ALA A 144 -13.49 -13.99 -0.54
CA ALA A 144 -14.15 -15.25 -0.86
C ALA A 144 -13.78 -16.33 0.19
N ALA A 145 -14.40 -17.51 0.10
CA ALA A 145 -14.13 -18.61 1.04
C ALA A 145 -12.64 -18.97 1.14
N LEU A 146 -11.91 -18.97 0.03
CA LEU A 146 -10.47 -19.26 0.04
C LEU A 146 -9.63 -18.16 0.70
N HIS A 147 -10.04 -16.88 0.63
CA HIS A 147 -9.40 -15.82 1.42
C HIS A 147 -9.58 -16.03 2.91
N VAL A 148 -10.79 -16.43 3.33
CA VAL A 148 -11.09 -16.72 4.73
C VAL A 148 -10.26 -17.90 5.24
N ALA A 149 -10.18 -18.98 4.45
CA ALA A 149 -9.32 -20.12 4.78
C ALA A 149 -7.84 -19.70 4.91
N ALA A 150 -7.35 -18.87 3.98
CA ALA A 150 -5.98 -18.36 4.00
C ALA A 150 -5.69 -17.37 5.15
N LEU A 151 -6.71 -16.63 5.61
CA LEU A 151 -6.61 -15.70 6.73
C LEU A 151 -6.48 -16.44 8.08
N VAL A 152 -7.25 -17.52 8.23
CA VAL A 152 -7.31 -18.29 9.50
C VAL A 152 -6.26 -19.40 9.54
N GLY A 153 -5.82 -19.92 8.39
CA GLY A 153 -4.89 -21.05 8.29
C GLY A 153 -5.58 -22.41 8.14
N SER A 154 -6.78 -22.44 7.56
CA SER A 154 -7.60 -23.65 7.39
C SER A 154 -7.14 -24.50 6.20
N LEU A 155 -6.07 -25.28 6.38
CA LEU A 155 -5.36 -25.97 5.30
C LEU A 155 -6.22 -26.97 4.51
N GLU A 156 -7.01 -27.79 5.21
CA GLU A 156 -7.83 -28.84 4.60
C GLU A 156 -8.93 -28.26 3.73
N THR A 157 -9.67 -27.26 4.26
CA THR A 157 -10.67 -26.53 3.47
C THR A 157 -10.05 -25.76 2.31
N ALA A 158 -8.88 -25.13 2.51
CA ALA A 158 -8.17 -24.44 1.44
C ALA A 158 -7.73 -25.40 0.33
N SER A 159 -7.29 -26.62 0.66
CA SER A 159 -6.92 -27.64 -0.32
C SER A 159 -8.08 -27.99 -1.24
N LEU A 160 -9.28 -28.21 -0.69
CA LEU A 160 -10.50 -28.49 -1.45
C LEU A 160 -10.90 -27.30 -2.32
N LEU A 161 -10.96 -26.12 -1.73
CA LEU A 161 -11.38 -24.91 -2.43
C LEU A 161 -10.42 -24.55 -3.58
N ALA A 162 -9.11 -24.75 -3.40
CA ALA A 162 -8.09 -24.45 -4.40
C ALA A 162 -8.10 -25.39 -5.62
N GLU A 163 -8.80 -26.54 -5.55
CA GLU A 163 -9.00 -27.41 -6.73
C GLU A 163 -10.00 -26.81 -7.73
N ILE A 164 -10.80 -25.83 -7.29
CA ILE A 164 -11.78 -25.16 -8.13
C ILE A 164 -11.11 -24.02 -8.89
N LYS A 165 -11.10 -24.14 -10.22
CA LYS A 165 -10.32 -23.31 -11.15
C LYS A 165 -10.46 -21.79 -10.98
N ASP A 166 -11.60 -21.31 -10.47
CA ASP A 166 -11.90 -19.88 -10.34
C ASP A 166 -11.61 -19.30 -8.94
N SER A 167 -11.23 -20.13 -7.95
CA SER A 167 -11.03 -19.67 -6.56
C SER A 167 -9.61 -19.20 -6.27
N ILE A 168 -8.60 -19.79 -6.92
CA ILE A 168 -7.21 -19.73 -6.43
C ILE A 168 -6.58 -18.33 -6.46
N ASP A 169 -6.90 -17.53 -7.49
CA ASP A 169 -6.39 -16.18 -7.69
C ASP A 169 -7.51 -15.12 -7.56
N ILE A 170 -8.61 -15.46 -6.89
CA ILE A 170 -9.72 -14.53 -6.67
C ILE A 170 -9.25 -13.31 -5.90
N LYS A 171 -9.68 -12.11 -6.29
CA LYS A 171 -9.24 -10.86 -5.67
C LYS A 171 -10.28 -10.27 -4.73
N ASP A 172 -9.86 -9.83 -3.56
CA ASP A 172 -10.71 -9.07 -2.63
C ASP A 172 -10.92 -7.60 -3.07
N ASN A 173 -11.58 -6.78 -2.24
CA ASN A 173 -11.81 -5.35 -2.56
C ASN A 173 -10.51 -4.53 -2.63
N GLN A 174 -9.42 -5.01 -2.04
CA GLN A 174 -8.09 -4.39 -2.09
C GLN A 174 -7.20 -4.98 -3.17
N GLY A 175 -7.67 -5.99 -3.91
CA GLY A 175 -6.94 -6.71 -4.93
C GLY A 175 -6.02 -7.82 -4.40
N PHE A 176 -6.11 -8.18 -3.11
CA PHE A 176 -5.37 -9.30 -2.53
C PHE A 176 -5.90 -10.62 -3.05
N THR A 177 -4.99 -11.51 -3.44
CA THR A 177 -5.29 -12.93 -3.69
C THR A 177 -5.20 -13.73 -2.37
N PRO A 178 -5.77 -14.93 -2.28
CA PRO A 178 -5.62 -15.79 -1.09
C PRO A 178 -4.15 -16.02 -0.72
N LEU A 179 -3.27 -16.16 -1.71
CA LEU A 179 -1.83 -16.28 -1.48
C LEU A 179 -1.23 -15.01 -0.83
N MET A 180 -1.66 -13.81 -1.25
CA MET A 180 -1.24 -12.57 -0.59
C MET A 180 -1.77 -12.48 0.85
N THR A 181 -2.99 -12.95 1.10
CA THR A 181 -3.57 -13.00 2.45
C THR A 181 -2.76 -13.93 3.34
N ALA A 182 -2.49 -15.16 2.90
CA ALA A 182 -1.62 -16.10 3.62
C ALA A 182 -0.21 -15.52 3.86
N ALA A 183 0.37 -14.84 2.85
CA ALA A 183 1.66 -14.19 2.97
C ALA A 183 1.66 -13.03 3.98
N SER A 184 0.52 -12.35 4.13
CA SER A 184 0.37 -11.27 5.11
C SER A 184 0.30 -11.80 6.55
N MET A 185 -0.32 -12.96 6.74
CA MET A 185 -0.42 -13.65 8.03
C MET A 185 0.88 -14.36 8.40
N GLY A 186 1.69 -14.73 7.40
CA GLY A 186 2.93 -15.48 7.60
C GLY A 186 2.79 -16.97 7.63
N ASP A 187 1.66 -17.47 7.15
CA ASP A 187 1.40 -18.89 7.14
C ASP A 187 2.16 -19.55 5.97
N SER A 188 3.33 -20.09 6.27
CA SER A 188 4.16 -20.80 5.30
C SER A 188 3.52 -22.09 4.81
N ALA A 189 2.74 -22.78 5.64
CA ALA A 189 2.08 -24.01 5.22
C ALA A 189 0.99 -23.71 4.20
N MET A 190 0.18 -22.67 4.46
CA MET A 190 -0.85 -22.22 3.54
C MET A 190 -0.25 -21.68 2.24
N CYS A 191 0.82 -20.88 2.32
CA CYS A 191 1.52 -20.39 1.14
C CYS A 191 2.04 -21.55 0.27
N ALA A 192 2.69 -22.54 0.88
CA ALA A 192 3.19 -23.71 0.15
C ALA A 192 2.06 -24.52 -0.50
N LEU A 193 0.95 -24.73 0.20
CA LEU A 193 -0.24 -25.41 -0.33
C LEU A 193 -0.79 -24.66 -1.55
N LEU A 194 -1.00 -23.36 -1.44
CA LEU A 194 -1.55 -22.55 -2.54
C LEU A 194 -0.60 -22.54 -3.75
N LEU A 195 0.72 -22.49 -3.53
CA LEU A 195 1.71 -22.58 -4.61
C LEU A 195 1.68 -23.94 -5.32
N ILE A 196 1.58 -25.04 -4.56
CA ILE A 196 1.45 -26.40 -5.11
C ILE A 196 0.17 -26.52 -5.95
N LYS A 197 -0.93 -25.88 -5.51
CA LYS A 197 -2.20 -25.83 -6.23
C LYS A 197 -2.19 -24.87 -7.43
N GLY A 198 -1.12 -24.09 -7.62
CA GLY A 198 -0.91 -23.25 -8.81
C GLY A 198 -1.27 -21.77 -8.64
N ALA A 199 -1.30 -21.24 -7.41
CA ALA A 199 -1.54 -19.82 -7.16
C ALA A 199 -0.48 -18.92 -7.82
N SER A 200 -0.91 -17.79 -8.39
CA SER A 200 -0.05 -16.91 -9.15
C SER A 200 0.84 -16.04 -8.26
N LEU A 201 2.16 -16.12 -8.47
CA LEU A 201 3.15 -15.23 -7.88
C LEU A 201 3.25 -13.86 -8.57
N ALA A 202 2.58 -13.68 -9.72
CA ALA A 202 2.63 -12.45 -10.50
C ALA A 202 1.41 -11.53 -10.28
N ALA A 203 0.40 -12.00 -9.53
CA ALA A 203 -0.78 -11.21 -9.24
C ALA A 203 -0.40 -9.92 -8.50
N LEU A 204 -1.05 -8.80 -8.83
CA LEU A 204 -0.85 -7.51 -8.17
C LEU A 204 -2.15 -7.05 -7.51
N ASN A 205 -2.04 -6.53 -6.29
CA ASN A 205 -3.13 -5.84 -5.61
C ASN A 205 -3.32 -4.40 -6.10
N ASN A 206 -4.31 -3.68 -5.57
CA ASN A 206 -4.64 -2.32 -6.00
C ASN A 206 -3.52 -1.30 -5.72
N LYS A 207 -2.51 -1.65 -4.90
CA LYS A 207 -1.33 -0.84 -4.61
C LYS A 207 -0.12 -1.22 -5.47
N GLY A 208 -0.24 -2.22 -6.34
CA GLY A 208 0.85 -2.74 -7.16
C GLY A 208 1.80 -3.68 -6.42
N TYR A 209 1.37 -4.28 -5.30
CA TYR A 209 2.15 -5.26 -4.56
C TYR A 209 1.81 -6.68 -5.03
N ASP A 210 2.84 -7.46 -5.34
CA ASP A 210 2.86 -8.92 -5.54
C ASP A 210 2.97 -9.69 -4.21
N PRO A 211 2.77 -11.03 -4.17
CA PRO A 211 2.92 -11.82 -2.94
C PRO A 211 4.30 -11.66 -2.29
N LEU A 212 5.36 -11.55 -3.10
CA LEU A 212 6.72 -11.31 -2.63
C LEU A 212 6.85 -9.97 -1.88
N SER A 213 6.34 -8.88 -2.43
CA SER A 213 6.36 -7.57 -1.77
C SER A 213 5.50 -7.54 -0.51
N VAL A 214 4.38 -8.26 -0.46
CA VAL A 214 3.58 -8.41 0.77
C VAL A 214 4.40 -9.11 1.86
N ALA A 215 5.08 -10.22 1.56
CA ALA A 215 5.97 -10.90 2.50
C ALA A 215 7.11 -9.99 2.99
N LEU A 216 7.70 -9.20 2.10
CA LEU A 216 8.77 -8.25 2.46
C LEU A 216 8.30 -7.13 3.38
N ILE A 217 7.11 -6.57 3.13
CA ILE A 217 6.53 -5.49 3.96
C ILE A 217 6.26 -5.99 5.38
N ASN A 218 5.83 -7.26 5.53
CA ASN A 218 5.54 -7.87 6.83
C ASN A 218 6.76 -8.52 7.49
N GLY A 219 7.95 -8.46 6.87
CA GLY A 219 9.19 -9.00 7.45
C GLY A 219 9.27 -10.54 7.46
N GLN A 220 8.51 -11.20 6.60
CA GLN A 220 8.34 -12.65 6.55
C GLN A 220 9.48 -13.34 5.77
N PHE A 221 10.70 -13.40 6.35
CA PHE A 221 11.88 -13.86 5.61
C PHE A 221 11.77 -15.29 5.05
N HIS A 222 11.16 -16.23 5.80
CA HIS A 222 10.95 -17.60 5.34
C HIS A 222 10.03 -17.69 4.11
N LEU A 223 9.05 -16.78 3.99
CA LEU A 223 8.20 -16.71 2.80
C LEU A 223 8.95 -16.12 1.61
N VAL A 224 9.85 -15.16 1.85
CA VAL A 224 10.69 -14.57 0.80
C VAL A 224 11.56 -15.64 0.15
N THR A 225 12.19 -16.51 0.93
CA THR A 225 13.00 -17.60 0.39
C THR A 225 12.14 -18.58 -0.40
N MET A 226 10.99 -18.99 0.16
CA MET A 226 10.04 -19.88 -0.51
C MET A 226 9.58 -19.32 -1.86
N PHE A 227 9.15 -18.06 -1.89
CA PHE A 227 8.63 -17.42 -3.11
C PHE A 227 9.71 -17.26 -4.19
N VAL A 228 10.94 -16.93 -3.81
CA VAL A 228 12.06 -16.86 -4.74
C VAL A 228 12.40 -18.25 -5.30
N GLU A 229 12.40 -19.29 -4.46
CA GLU A 229 12.60 -20.68 -4.91
C GLU A 229 11.52 -21.17 -5.87
N HIS A 230 10.27 -20.71 -5.68
CA HIS A 230 9.14 -20.99 -6.57
C HIS A 230 9.07 -20.05 -7.79
N GLY A 231 10.09 -19.20 -8.00
CA GLY A 231 10.26 -18.42 -9.24
C GLY A 231 9.59 -17.05 -9.25
N SER A 232 9.36 -16.41 -8.10
CA SER A 232 8.90 -15.01 -8.05
C SER A 232 9.84 -14.04 -8.79
N ASP A 233 9.26 -13.07 -9.49
CA ASP A 233 10.04 -11.99 -10.11
C ASP A 233 10.56 -11.00 -9.05
N VAL A 234 11.83 -11.16 -8.68
CA VAL A 234 12.53 -10.29 -7.73
C VAL A 234 12.76 -8.86 -8.24
N ASN A 235 12.54 -8.60 -9.53
CA ASN A 235 12.76 -7.31 -10.19
C ASN A 235 11.47 -6.55 -10.53
N GLN A 236 10.33 -7.03 -10.04
CA GLN A 236 9.02 -6.43 -10.27
C GLN A 236 8.95 -4.95 -9.86
N TRP A 237 8.27 -4.15 -10.69
CA TRP A 237 8.03 -2.74 -10.43
C TRP A 237 6.75 -2.56 -9.60
N ILE A 238 6.89 -1.92 -8.44
CA ILE A 238 5.76 -1.57 -7.57
C ILE A 238 5.21 -0.19 -7.95
N SER A 239 6.12 0.74 -8.27
CA SER A 239 5.78 2.10 -8.67
C SER A 239 6.80 2.60 -9.69
N VAL A 240 6.51 3.73 -10.33
CA VAL A 240 7.36 4.39 -11.35
C VAL A 240 8.84 4.52 -10.94
N SER A 241 9.13 4.55 -9.64
CA SER A 241 10.50 4.72 -9.14
C SER A 241 10.96 3.67 -8.12
N ARG A 242 10.20 2.59 -7.90
CA ARG A 242 10.56 1.57 -6.91
C ARG A 242 10.32 0.16 -7.42
N LYS A 243 11.32 -0.67 -7.22
CA LYS A 243 11.23 -2.12 -7.38
C LYS A 243 11.05 -2.82 -6.04
N THR A 244 10.71 -4.10 -6.06
CA THR A 244 10.51 -4.95 -4.88
C THR A 244 11.66 -4.88 -3.86
N ILE A 245 12.91 -4.91 -4.31
CA ILE A 245 14.09 -4.77 -3.43
C ILE A 245 14.20 -3.39 -2.73
N ASP A 246 13.58 -2.33 -3.25
CA ASP A 246 13.60 -1.00 -2.64
C ASP A 246 12.68 -0.88 -1.41
N LEU A 247 11.86 -1.91 -1.11
CA LEU A 247 11.05 -1.97 0.10
C LEU A 247 11.88 -2.28 1.35
N VAL A 248 13.01 -2.96 1.18
CA VAL A 248 13.84 -3.48 2.27
C VAL A 248 15.00 -2.53 2.57
N PRO A 249 15.38 -2.33 3.85
CA PRO A 249 16.62 -1.64 4.19
C PRO A 249 17.84 -2.28 3.53
N ARG A 250 18.71 -1.46 2.92
CA ARG A 250 19.98 -1.93 2.34
C ARG A 250 20.85 -2.61 3.41
N HIS A 251 21.59 -3.64 3.01
CA HIS A 251 22.49 -4.43 3.87
C HIS A 251 21.79 -5.20 5.01
N SER A 252 20.47 -5.37 4.94
CA SER A 252 19.80 -6.41 5.73
C SER A 252 20.03 -7.77 5.09
N ALA A 253 19.95 -8.85 5.88
CA ALA A 253 20.09 -10.22 5.37
C ALA A 253 19.12 -10.51 4.20
N VAL A 254 17.89 -9.98 4.28
CA VAL A 254 16.88 -10.11 3.22
C VAL A 254 17.30 -9.38 1.95
N TRP A 255 17.88 -8.19 2.08
CA TRP A 255 18.38 -7.43 0.94
C TRP A 255 19.54 -8.14 0.25
N GLU A 256 20.47 -8.69 1.02
CA GLU A 256 21.61 -9.47 0.49
C GLU A 256 21.14 -10.74 -0.22
N TYR A 257 20.16 -11.45 0.35
CA TYR A 257 19.53 -12.61 -0.29
C TYR A 257 18.88 -12.24 -1.62
N LEU A 258 18.03 -11.21 -1.66
CA LEU A 258 17.40 -10.75 -2.90
C LEU A 258 18.42 -10.30 -3.94
N TYR A 259 19.47 -9.59 -3.50
CA TYR A 259 20.54 -9.13 -4.39
C TYR A 259 21.31 -10.30 -5.01
N ALA A 260 21.61 -11.33 -4.21
CA ALA A 260 22.20 -12.59 -4.65
C ALA A 260 21.27 -13.35 -5.62
N ALA A 261 19.96 -13.32 -5.39
CA ALA A 261 18.94 -13.88 -6.27
C ALA A 261 18.73 -13.07 -7.58
N GLY A 262 19.52 -12.02 -7.83
CA GLY A 262 19.47 -11.25 -9.08
C GLY A 262 18.59 -10.01 -9.04
N ALA A 263 18.06 -9.63 -7.87
CA ALA A 263 17.33 -8.38 -7.71
C ALA A 263 18.28 -7.19 -7.90
N ARG A 264 17.81 -6.16 -8.61
CA ARG A 264 18.55 -4.92 -8.83
C ARG A 264 17.68 -3.73 -8.41
N PRO A 265 18.18 -2.82 -7.55
CA PRO A 265 17.43 -1.64 -7.15
C PRO A 265 17.15 -0.74 -8.35
N ALA A 266 16.09 0.07 -8.28
CA ALA A 266 15.78 1.00 -9.35
C ALA A 266 16.94 2.00 -9.56
N PHE A 267 17.50 2.03 -10.77
CA PHE A 267 18.62 2.90 -11.15
C PHE A 267 18.20 4.37 -11.25
N LEU A 268 16.92 4.64 -11.55
CA LEU A 268 16.42 6.00 -11.74
C LEU A 268 16.29 6.72 -10.39
N PRO A 269 16.94 7.89 -10.22
CA PRO A 269 16.70 8.74 -9.06
C PRO A 269 15.21 9.09 -9.00
N SER A 270 14.56 8.84 -7.86
CA SER A 270 13.22 9.37 -7.62
C SER A 270 13.34 10.87 -7.36
N PHE A 271 13.38 11.63 -8.44
CA PHE A 271 13.31 13.08 -8.45
C PHE A 271 11.94 13.55 -7.94
N GLY A 272 11.74 13.45 -6.63
CA GLY A 272 10.46 13.70 -5.97
C GLY A 272 10.26 15.14 -5.50
N PHE A 273 11.22 16.03 -5.74
CA PHE A 273 11.12 17.43 -5.34
C PHE A 273 11.55 18.35 -6.48
N PHE A 274 10.56 19.02 -7.07
CA PHE A 274 10.77 20.16 -7.95
C PHE A 274 10.86 21.42 -7.10
N SER A 275 12.00 22.10 -7.12
CA SER A 275 12.21 23.35 -6.41
C SER A 275 12.33 24.49 -7.41
N THR A 276 11.40 25.44 -7.34
CA THR A 276 11.53 26.73 -8.03
C THR A 276 11.92 27.78 -7.00
N GLY A 277 12.90 28.61 -7.29
CA GLY A 277 13.32 29.65 -6.36
C GLY A 277 13.82 30.90 -7.06
N ALA A 278 13.82 32.00 -6.33
CA ALA A 278 14.44 33.25 -6.75
C ALA A 278 15.47 33.67 -5.70
N GLY A 279 16.50 34.38 -6.13
CA GLY A 279 17.53 34.87 -5.22
C GLY A 279 18.56 35.72 -5.93
N PHE A 280 19.64 35.99 -5.22
CA PHE A 280 20.76 36.76 -5.72
C PHE A 280 22.04 35.98 -5.48
N ALA A 281 22.93 35.95 -6.47
CA ALA A 281 24.32 35.56 -6.29
C ALA A 281 25.14 36.83 -6.10
N VAL A 282 25.91 36.87 -5.02
CA VAL A 282 26.81 37.98 -4.72
C VAL A 282 28.24 37.46 -4.87
N ASN A 283 28.94 38.05 -5.83
CA ASN A 283 30.36 37.86 -6.04
C ASN A 283 31.09 39.15 -5.64
N SER A 284 32.42 39.11 -5.53
CA SER A 284 33.23 40.26 -5.09
C SER A 284 32.97 41.56 -5.86
N ASN A 285 32.49 41.47 -7.11
CA ASN A 285 32.34 42.62 -8.01
C ASN A 285 30.93 42.80 -8.57
N ASP A 286 30.00 41.86 -8.33
CA ASP A 286 28.68 41.83 -8.99
C ASP A 286 27.58 41.25 -8.08
N ILE A 287 26.36 41.79 -8.19
CA ILE A 287 25.13 41.21 -7.63
C ILE A 287 24.23 40.79 -8.78
N LEU A 288 23.92 39.49 -8.87
CA LEU A 288 23.17 38.90 -9.97
C LEU A 288 21.82 38.34 -9.47
N PRO A 289 20.68 38.98 -9.80
CA PRO A 289 19.38 38.33 -9.62
C PRO A 289 19.30 37.05 -10.46
N ALA A 290 18.70 36.01 -9.89
CA ALA A 290 18.63 34.70 -10.49
C ALA A 290 17.32 33.98 -10.20
N VAL A 291 16.85 33.23 -11.20
CA VAL A 291 15.79 32.24 -11.04
C VAL A 291 16.42 30.86 -11.08
N PHE A 292 16.04 30.03 -10.11
CA PHE A 292 16.56 28.67 -9.91
C PHE A 292 15.45 27.65 -10.15
N LEU A 293 15.76 26.62 -10.93
CA LEU A 293 14.92 25.43 -11.10
C LEU A 293 15.77 24.22 -10.71
N GLY A 294 15.36 23.49 -9.70
CA GLY A 294 16.08 22.34 -9.18
C GLY A 294 15.20 21.12 -9.09
N VAL A 295 15.81 19.96 -9.29
CA VAL A 295 15.20 18.68 -9.02
C VAL A 295 16.12 17.91 -8.10
N LYS A 296 15.60 17.57 -6.92
CA LYS A 296 16.39 16.88 -5.90
C LYS A 296 15.92 15.44 -5.76
N ASP A 297 16.88 14.52 -5.81
CA ASP A 297 16.66 13.17 -5.34
C ASP A 297 16.89 13.09 -3.83
N ARG A 298 15.87 12.64 -3.10
CA ARG A 298 15.95 12.40 -1.65
C ARG A 298 16.74 11.14 -1.31
N ARG A 299 16.83 10.16 -2.23
CA ARG A 299 17.51 8.88 -2.00
C ARG A 299 19.03 9.03 -2.04
N TYR A 300 19.57 9.64 -3.08
CA TYR A 300 21.03 9.77 -3.28
C TYR A 300 21.61 11.12 -2.83
N GLY A 301 20.75 12.06 -2.41
CA GLY A 301 21.17 13.44 -2.10
C GLY A 301 21.68 14.20 -3.32
N LEU A 302 21.41 13.66 -4.51
CA LEU A 302 21.76 14.23 -5.80
C LEU A 302 20.82 15.39 -6.10
N GLU A 303 21.38 16.50 -6.55
CA GLU A 303 20.66 17.72 -6.86
C GLU A 303 21.02 18.14 -8.28
N LEU A 304 20.04 18.13 -9.18
CA LEU A 304 20.14 18.79 -10.47
C LEU A 304 19.62 20.20 -10.26
N GLN A 305 20.43 21.22 -10.50
CA GLN A 305 19.99 22.61 -10.41
C GLN A 305 20.29 23.32 -11.72
N THR A 306 19.38 24.15 -12.17
CA THR A 306 19.61 25.11 -13.23
C THR A 306 19.36 26.51 -12.69
N ALA A 307 20.18 27.46 -13.11
CA ALA A 307 20.04 28.85 -12.72
C ALA A 307 20.11 29.74 -13.95
N LEU A 308 19.17 30.68 -14.06
CA LEU A 308 19.22 31.76 -15.03
C LEU A 308 19.52 33.06 -14.28
N TYR A 309 20.72 33.59 -14.47
CA TYR A 309 21.14 34.87 -13.93
C TYR A 309 20.88 35.99 -14.94
N LEU A 310 20.39 37.11 -14.42
CA LEU A 310 20.09 38.31 -15.18
C LEU A 310 21.03 39.43 -14.72
N ARG A 311 21.63 40.16 -15.67
CA ARG A 311 22.30 41.45 -15.39
C ARG A 311 21.39 42.60 -15.81
N PRO A 312 20.75 43.32 -14.86
CA PRO A 312 20.01 44.54 -15.18
C PRO A 312 20.94 45.65 -15.70
N TRP A 313 20.45 46.46 -16.64
CA TRP A 313 21.19 47.57 -17.28
C TRP A 313 21.81 48.58 -16.28
N LEU A 314 21.26 48.70 -15.08
CA LEU A 314 21.50 49.80 -14.15
C LEU A 314 22.51 49.51 -13.02
N LEU A 315 23.17 48.34 -13.00
CA LEU A 315 24.13 48.00 -11.93
C LEU A 315 25.58 48.29 -12.38
N PRO A 316 26.24 49.33 -11.82
CA PRO A 316 27.65 49.57 -12.10
C PRO A 316 28.51 48.44 -11.53
N VAL A 317 29.44 47.93 -12.33
CA VAL A 317 30.47 46.98 -11.88
C VAL A 317 31.41 47.75 -10.96
N LEU A 318 31.59 47.26 -9.73
CA LEU A 318 32.65 47.78 -8.86
C LEU A 318 33.99 47.29 -9.42
N THR A 319 34.67 48.16 -10.17
CA THR A 319 36.08 47.98 -10.54
C THR A 319 36.95 48.76 -9.57
N GLU A 320 38.04 48.15 -9.10
CA GLU A 320 39.09 48.86 -8.35
C GLU A 320 39.57 50.11 -9.12
N PRO A 321 40.01 51.18 -8.42
CA PRO A 321 40.50 52.37 -9.07
C PRO A 321 41.85 52.07 -9.72
N ARG A 322 41.89 52.09 -11.07
CA ARG A 322 43.13 52.37 -11.81
C ARG A 322 42.90 53.63 -12.63
N ASP A 323 43.88 54.53 -12.54
CA ASP A 323 43.90 55.87 -13.15
C ASP A 323 43.71 55.82 -14.67
N ASN A 324 42.46 55.75 -15.10
CA ASN A 324 41.88 56.23 -16.36
C ASN A 324 40.47 55.64 -16.48
N ILE A 325 39.45 56.46 -16.20
CA ILE A 325 38.05 56.06 -16.29
C ILE A 325 37.64 56.02 -17.77
N THR A 326 37.95 54.92 -18.44
CA THR A 326 37.16 54.46 -19.58
C THR A 326 36.13 53.47 -19.05
N TYR A 327 34.85 53.84 -19.07
CA TYR A 327 33.74 52.93 -18.79
C TYR A 327 33.73 51.79 -19.82
N GLN A 328 34.40 50.67 -19.53
CA GLN A 328 34.20 49.44 -20.29
C GLN A 328 32.93 48.75 -19.80
N PHE A 329 31.81 49.03 -20.46
CA PHE A 329 30.57 48.27 -20.31
C PHE A 329 30.72 46.88 -20.94
N ASN A 330 31.27 45.93 -20.18
CA ASN A 330 31.37 44.53 -20.60
C ASN A 330 30.09 43.76 -20.23
N GLU A 331 29.01 43.93 -21.00
CA GLU A 331 27.71 43.33 -20.67
C GLU A 331 27.57 41.87 -21.17
N ARG A 332 27.54 40.91 -20.23
CA ARG A 332 26.92 39.59 -20.46
C ARG A 332 25.54 39.59 -19.81
N ARG A 333 24.47 39.62 -20.61
CA ARG A 333 23.11 39.85 -20.12
C ARG A 333 22.47 38.64 -19.46
N PHE A 334 22.75 37.45 -19.99
CA PHE A 334 22.17 36.20 -19.51
C PHE A 334 23.25 35.15 -19.25
N ILE A 335 23.17 34.51 -18.10
CA ILE A 335 24.01 33.36 -17.75
C ILE A 335 23.08 32.23 -17.40
N TRP A 336 23.14 31.16 -18.18
CA TRP A 336 22.45 29.91 -17.86
C TRP A 336 23.46 28.91 -17.33
N THR A 337 23.19 28.31 -16.18
CA THR A 337 24.01 27.22 -15.64
C THR A 337 23.15 26.01 -15.37
N GLY A 338 23.67 24.83 -15.71
CA GLY A 338 23.15 23.54 -15.28
C GLY A 338 24.20 22.85 -14.43
N THR A 339 23.85 22.49 -13.19
CA THR A 339 24.76 21.88 -12.23
C THR A 339 24.23 20.57 -11.70
N VAL A 340 25.13 19.60 -11.54
CA VAL A 340 24.89 18.34 -10.85
C VAL A 340 25.70 18.38 -9.56
N GLY A 341 25.02 18.34 -8.43
CA GLY A 341 25.64 18.42 -7.11
C GLY A 341 25.24 17.29 -6.20
N LYS A 342 26.13 16.96 -5.26
CA LYS A 342 25.84 16.07 -4.14
C LYS A 342 25.97 16.85 -2.84
N ASN A 343 24.90 16.83 -2.05
CA ASN A 343 24.84 17.47 -0.75
C ASN A 343 25.06 16.43 0.36
N PHE A 344 26.07 16.65 1.19
CA PHE A 344 26.40 15.86 2.38
C PHE A 344 25.92 16.62 3.62
N ASN A 345 24.79 16.21 4.19
CA ASN A 345 24.28 16.86 5.41
C ASN A 345 25.04 16.35 6.64
N ILE A 346 25.51 17.26 7.48
CA ILE A 346 26.31 16.94 8.68
C ILE A 346 25.46 17.11 9.94
N VAL A 347 24.62 18.14 10.00
CA VAL A 347 23.77 18.43 11.17
C VAL A 347 22.33 18.65 10.73
N ARG A 348 21.41 17.88 11.31
CA ARG A 348 19.97 17.99 11.06
C ARG A 348 19.23 18.19 12.39
N LYS A 349 18.94 19.44 12.73
CA LYS A 349 18.06 19.79 13.86
C LYS A 349 16.64 20.06 13.34
N PRO A 350 15.59 19.99 14.17
CA PRO A 350 14.20 20.21 13.74
C PRO A 350 13.95 21.55 13.03
N VAL A 351 14.84 22.55 13.23
CA VAL A 351 14.67 23.91 12.70
C VAL A 351 15.61 24.23 11.54
N TYR A 352 16.77 23.58 11.44
CA TYR A 352 17.77 23.85 10.38
C TYR A 352 18.58 22.62 9.99
N THR A 353 19.01 22.59 8.74
CA THR A 353 19.95 21.59 8.22
C THR A 353 21.23 22.28 7.76
N ALA A 354 22.38 21.85 8.25
CA ALA A 354 23.69 22.30 7.80
C ALA A 354 24.46 21.14 7.16
N GLY A 355 25.17 21.41 6.06
CA GLY A 355 25.92 20.41 5.33
C GLY A 355 27.02 21.00 4.46
N ILE A 356 27.80 20.11 3.86
CA ILE A 356 28.78 20.43 2.82
C ILE A 356 28.20 20.00 1.48
N PHE A 357 28.46 20.75 0.42
CA PHE A 357 28.12 20.35 -0.94
C PHE A 357 29.35 20.30 -1.81
N VAL A 358 29.30 19.40 -2.80
CA VAL A 358 30.24 19.38 -3.93
C VAL A 358 29.39 19.32 -5.19
N SER A 359 29.67 20.19 -6.16
CA SER A 359 28.96 20.21 -7.42
C SER A 359 29.87 20.47 -8.60
N ALA A 360 29.52 19.86 -9.72
CA ALA A 360 30.10 20.13 -11.02
C ALA A 360 28.98 20.64 -11.93
N GLY A 361 29.26 21.69 -12.68
CA GLY A 361 28.29 22.32 -13.54
C GLY A 361 28.86 22.69 -14.88
N MET A 362 27.96 22.80 -15.85
CA MET A 362 28.24 23.40 -17.13
C MET A 362 27.43 24.69 -17.22
N GLY A 363 28.11 25.77 -17.55
CA GLY A 363 27.51 27.06 -17.77
C GLY A 363 27.63 27.47 -19.22
N TYR A 364 26.60 28.17 -19.69
CA TYR A 364 26.55 28.83 -20.97
C TYR A 364 26.26 30.31 -20.76
N THR A 365 27.14 31.15 -21.28
CA THR A 365 26.94 32.60 -21.29
C THR A 365 26.56 33.05 -22.69
N TRP A 366 25.49 33.83 -22.79
CA TRP A 366 25.14 34.52 -24.03
C TRP A 366 24.83 35.99 -23.75
N GLY A 367 25.27 36.87 -24.65
CA GLY A 367 25.10 38.30 -24.49
C GLY A 367 25.74 39.07 -25.64
N TRP A 368 25.33 40.32 -25.79
CA TRP A 368 25.84 41.24 -26.80
C TRP A 368 26.77 42.24 -26.12
N TYR A 369 27.96 42.48 -26.70
CA TYR A 369 28.85 43.54 -26.26
C TYR A 369 28.49 44.86 -26.97
N ALA A 370 28.41 45.97 -26.22
CA ALA A 370 28.40 47.31 -26.78
C ALA A 370 29.83 47.90 -26.68
N GLY A 371 30.58 47.91 -27.79
CA GLY A 371 31.95 48.44 -27.87
C GLY A 371 32.67 48.07 -29.19
N VAL A 372 33.78 48.75 -29.50
CA VAL A 372 34.43 48.85 -30.83
C VAL A 372 35.10 47.54 -31.34
N SER A 373 35.13 46.46 -30.57
CA SER A 373 35.63 45.15 -31.03
C SER A 373 34.60 44.06 -30.73
N ARG A 374 33.78 43.73 -31.73
CA ARG A 374 32.69 42.76 -31.63
C ARG A 374 33.14 41.36 -32.04
N LYS A 375 33.28 40.46 -31.07
CA LYS A 375 32.97 39.03 -31.28
C LYS A 375 32.08 38.55 -30.12
N PRO A 376 30.86 38.06 -30.38
CA PRO A 376 30.08 37.38 -29.36
C PRO A 376 30.82 36.08 -28.98
N LEU A 377 31.33 36.00 -27.76
CA LEU A 377 31.89 34.76 -27.25
C LEU A 377 30.79 34.04 -26.46
N ASN A 378 29.96 33.28 -27.18
CA ASN A 378 29.19 32.20 -26.58
C ASN A 378 30.20 31.26 -25.93
N LYS A 379 30.30 31.31 -24.61
CA LYS A 379 31.32 30.57 -23.87
C LYS A 379 30.65 29.49 -23.04
N TYR A 380 30.95 28.26 -23.40
CA TYR A 380 30.78 27.12 -22.51
C TYR A 380 31.89 27.13 -21.47
N PHE A 381 31.52 26.84 -20.24
CA PHE A 381 32.47 26.65 -19.17
C PHE A 381 32.03 25.54 -18.26
N VAL A 382 33.01 24.85 -17.67
CA VAL A 382 32.77 23.92 -16.58
C VAL A 382 33.16 24.62 -15.28
N ASN A 383 32.29 24.54 -14.29
CA ASN A 383 32.55 25.05 -12.94
C ASN A 383 32.47 23.92 -11.93
N TYR A 384 33.48 23.83 -11.08
CA TYR A 384 33.47 22.97 -9.90
C TYR A 384 33.30 23.87 -8.69
N SER A 385 32.43 23.49 -7.77
CA SER A 385 32.23 24.22 -6.54
C SER A 385 32.05 23.30 -5.34
N ALA A 386 32.60 23.73 -4.22
CA ALA A 386 32.43 23.05 -2.95
C ALA A 386 32.19 24.09 -1.85
N GLY A 387 31.35 23.78 -0.88
CA GLY A 387 31.00 24.77 0.13
C GLY A 387 30.07 24.25 1.20
N ILE A 388 29.58 25.16 2.02
CA ILE A 388 28.67 24.91 3.12
C ILE A 388 27.27 25.36 2.69
N VAL A 389 26.27 24.56 3.04
CA VAL A 389 24.87 24.87 2.84
C VAL A 389 24.15 24.87 4.19
N VAL A 390 23.41 25.94 4.45
CA VAL A 390 22.51 26.06 5.62
C VAL A 390 21.09 26.27 5.12
N LYS A 391 20.17 25.43 5.60
CA LYS A 391 18.75 25.44 5.24
C LYS A 391 17.89 25.70 6.46
N LYS A 392 16.90 26.58 6.31
CA LYS A 392 15.86 26.86 7.29
C LYS A 392 14.53 27.09 6.57
N ARG A 393 13.58 26.14 6.68
CA ARG A 393 12.29 26.16 5.97
C ARG A 393 12.48 26.36 4.45
N ASN A 394 11.95 27.46 3.90
CA ASN A 394 12.02 27.81 2.47
C ASN A 394 13.31 28.58 2.09
N TRP A 395 14.18 28.85 3.06
CA TRP A 395 15.44 29.56 2.85
C TRP A 395 16.62 28.59 2.78
N GLU A 396 17.47 28.78 1.78
CA GLU A 396 18.77 28.12 1.64
C GLU A 396 19.84 29.19 1.43
N VAL A 397 20.89 29.12 2.24
CA VAL A 397 22.11 29.91 2.04
C VAL A 397 23.22 28.94 1.69
N LYS A 398 23.80 29.10 0.50
CA LYS A 398 24.99 28.36 0.07
C LYS A 398 26.16 29.34 0.04
N GLY A 399 27.20 29.06 0.81
CA GLY A 399 28.49 29.73 0.73
C GLY A 399 29.53 28.74 0.27
N GLY A 400 30.21 28.99 -0.83
CA GLY A 400 31.15 28.03 -1.39
C GLY A 400 32.25 28.66 -2.22
N TYR A 401 33.32 27.91 -2.38
CA TYR A 401 34.37 28.24 -3.31
C TYR A 401 34.03 27.62 -4.66
N SER A 402 33.95 28.48 -5.68
CA SER A 402 33.80 28.09 -7.07
C SER A 402 35.14 28.29 -7.77
N TYR A 403 35.63 27.25 -8.43
CA TYR A 403 36.77 27.38 -9.32
C TYR A 403 36.34 28.16 -10.57
N LEU A 404 37.21 29.06 -11.04
CA LEU A 404 36.92 29.90 -12.21
C LEU A 404 36.47 29.04 -13.40
N PRO A 405 35.49 29.51 -14.20
CA PRO A 405 35.01 28.82 -15.38
C PRO A 405 36.17 28.48 -16.33
N VAL A 406 36.49 27.19 -16.42
CA VAL A 406 37.60 26.68 -17.23
C VAL A 406 37.18 26.76 -18.71
N PRO A 407 37.78 27.61 -19.57
CA PRO A 407 37.84 27.28 -20.98
C PRO A 407 38.68 26.01 -21.10
N VAL A 408 38.31 25.09 -21.99
CA VAL A 408 38.73 23.66 -22.07
C VAL A 408 40.27 23.36 -22.02
N GLN A 409 41.17 24.31 -21.74
CA GLN A 409 42.62 24.11 -21.80
C GLN A 409 43.48 24.62 -20.62
N THR A 410 42.99 25.31 -19.58
CA THR A 410 43.88 25.77 -18.47
C THR A 410 43.18 25.99 -17.12
N ILE A 411 43.85 25.62 -16.02
CA ILE A 411 43.40 25.79 -14.62
C ILE A 411 43.85 27.16 -14.08
N ALA A 412 42.95 27.91 -13.42
CA ALA A 412 43.19 29.24 -12.84
C ALA A 412 42.56 29.34 -11.41
N PRO A 413 42.98 30.29 -10.54
CA PRO A 413 42.69 30.26 -9.10
C PRO A 413 41.22 30.51 -8.70
N ALA A 414 40.85 30.11 -7.47
CA ALA A 414 39.48 30.01 -6.95
C ALA A 414 38.82 31.36 -6.57
N ARG A 415 37.47 31.42 -6.55
CA ARG A 415 36.66 32.58 -6.08
C ARG A 415 35.65 32.16 -5.02
N LEU A 416 35.37 33.05 -4.06
CA LEU A 416 34.33 32.87 -3.04
C LEU A 416 32.98 33.38 -3.59
N GLU A 417 31.94 32.55 -3.51
CA GLU A 417 30.58 32.88 -3.93
C GLU A 417 29.60 32.67 -2.77
N VAL A 418 28.74 33.65 -2.51
CA VAL A 418 27.65 33.55 -1.53
C VAL A 418 26.33 33.72 -2.26
N ALA A 419 25.45 32.73 -2.12
CA ALA A 419 24.12 32.72 -2.70
C ALA A 419 23.05 32.53 -1.62
N ALA A 420 22.11 33.47 -1.57
CA ALA A 420 20.89 33.35 -0.78
C ALA A 420 19.72 33.04 -1.70
N ARG A 421 19.01 31.94 -1.42
CA ARG A 421 17.92 31.43 -2.25
C ARG A 421 16.66 31.27 -1.42
N TYR A 422 15.55 31.74 -1.99
CA TYR A 422 14.22 31.48 -1.49
C TYR A 422 13.50 30.52 -2.42
N PHE A 423 13.01 29.41 -1.89
CA PHE A 423 12.23 28.43 -2.66
C PHE A 423 10.74 28.66 -2.50
N PHE A 424 10.05 28.75 -3.62
CA PHE A 424 8.60 28.63 -3.70
C PHE A 424 8.28 27.13 -3.81
N SER A 425 7.84 26.52 -2.72
CA SER A 425 7.32 25.14 -2.76
C SER A 425 5.87 25.19 -3.24
N LEU A 426 5.63 24.81 -4.49
CA LEU A 426 4.27 24.57 -5.01
C LEU A 426 3.65 23.29 -4.44
N ALA A 427 4.46 22.41 -3.86
CA ALA A 427 3.95 21.35 -3.01
C ALA A 427 3.50 22.01 -1.70
N SER A 428 2.18 22.17 -1.55
CA SER A 428 1.55 22.34 -0.24
C SER A 428 2.26 21.40 0.72
N GLU A 429 2.79 21.91 1.83
CA GLU A 429 3.13 21.05 2.97
C GLU A 429 1.83 20.43 3.50
N LYS A 430 1.24 19.47 2.77
CA LYS A 430 0.62 18.35 3.45
C LYS A 430 1.79 17.68 4.15
N LYS A 431 2.03 18.13 5.38
CA LYS A 431 2.74 17.38 6.40
C LYS A 431 2.09 16.00 6.40
N SER A 432 2.63 15.07 5.63
CA SER A 432 2.42 13.67 5.92
C SER A 432 3.10 13.46 7.27
N ARG A 433 2.36 13.64 8.36
CA ARG A 433 2.68 12.99 9.62
C ARG A 433 2.75 11.51 9.27
N ARG A 434 3.96 11.00 9.04
CA ARG A 434 4.23 9.59 9.31
C ARG A 434 4.24 9.50 10.83
N ILE A 435 3.07 9.22 11.39
CA ILE A 435 3.01 8.56 12.68
C ILE A 435 3.64 7.19 12.40
N ILE A 436 4.85 7.00 12.93
CA ILE A 436 5.46 5.68 13.04
C ILE A 436 4.84 5.11 14.33
N PRO A 437 3.98 4.07 14.27
CA PRO A 437 3.19 3.66 15.43
C PRO A 437 3.98 3.06 16.60
N TRP A 438 5.28 2.79 16.44
CA TRP A 438 6.10 2.12 17.46
C TRP A 438 7.07 3.04 18.22
N LEU A 439 6.82 4.36 18.21
CA LEU A 439 7.59 5.31 19.02
C LEU A 439 6.72 6.00 20.09
N TYR A 440 5.92 5.19 20.79
CA TYR A 440 5.31 5.47 22.08
C TYR A 440 5.45 4.21 22.92
N ASP A 441 6.63 4.05 23.53
CA ASP A 441 6.75 3.46 24.86
C ASP A 441 6.57 4.58 25.89
#